data_AF-A0A1G9RS69-F1
#
_entry.id   AF-A0A1G9RS69-F1
#
_cell.length_a   1.000
_cell.length_b   1.000
_cell.length_c   1.000
_cell.angle_alpha   90.00
_cell.angle_beta   90.00
_cell.angle_gamma   90.00
#
_symmetry.space_group_name_H-M   'P 1'
#
loop_
_entity.id
_entity.type
_entity.pdbx_description
1 polymer ?
#
loop_
_entity_poly.entity_id
_entity_poly.type
_entity_poly.pdbx_seq_one_letter_code
_entity_poly.pdbx_strand_id
1 'polypeptide(L)'
;MALLVAPATATASSTKCGVYVDHDYPQPDGPQLMYNHCGDTNVTITVDRIRGENFEKCVPPGITHIGQWPLYHNAWYVRNRC
;
A
#
# COMPACT_ATOMS: atom_id res chain seq x y z
N MET A 1 -28.59 -4.09 34.02
CA MET A 1 -27.44 -4.83 33.46
C MET A 1 -26.86 -4.00 32.33
N ALA A 2 -25.66 -3.43 32.51
CA ALA A 2 -24.97 -2.71 31.45
C ALA A 2 -23.90 -3.63 30.86
N LEU A 3 -24.02 -3.93 29.55
CA LEU A 3 -23.01 -4.68 28.81
C LEU A 3 -21.85 -3.72 28.50
N LEU A 4 -20.66 -3.99 29.06
CA LEU A 4 -19.42 -3.32 28.67
C LEU A 4 -18.88 -4.02 27.42
N VAL A 5 -18.93 -3.34 26.28
CA VAL A 5 -18.28 -3.79 25.05
C VAL A 5 -16.84 -3.27 25.08
N ALA A 6 -15.87 -4.18 25.13
CA ALA A 6 -14.45 -3.84 25.03
C ALA A 6 -14.12 -3.43 23.57
N PRO A 7 -13.33 -2.37 23.34
CA PRO A 7 -12.89 -2.02 21.99
C PRO A 7 -11.91 -3.07 21.49
N ALA A 8 -12.15 -3.57 20.27
CA ALA A 8 -11.21 -4.44 19.58
C ALA A 8 -9.93 -3.66 19.28
N THR A 9 -8.83 -4.01 19.93
CA THR A 9 -7.49 -3.54 19.57
C THR A 9 -7.11 -4.16 18.23
N ALA A 10 -7.15 -3.36 17.16
CA ALA A 10 -6.62 -3.78 15.88
C ALA A 10 -5.11 -3.98 16.00
N THR A 11 -4.63 -5.22 15.94
CA THR A 11 -3.22 -5.54 15.79
C THR A 11 -2.77 -4.98 14.44
N ALA A 12 -1.98 -3.91 14.45
CA ALA A 12 -1.31 -3.46 13.23
C ALA A 12 -0.42 -4.61 12.75
N SER A 13 -0.76 -5.20 11.60
CA SER A 13 0.13 -6.13 10.91
C SER A 13 1.46 -5.42 10.71
N SER A 14 2.57 -6.05 11.09
CA SER A 14 3.92 -5.57 10.79
C SER A 14 4.17 -5.78 9.29
N THR A 15 3.50 -4.97 8.48
CA THR A 15 3.66 -4.97 7.04
C THR A 15 5.10 -4.57 6.73
N LYS A 16 5.80 -5.37 5.93
CA LYS A 16 7.17 -5.03 5.48
C LYS A 16 7.14 -3.73 4.68
N CYS A 17 8.20 -2.95 4.78
CA CYS A 17 8.36 -1.74 3.97
C CYS A 17 8.57 -2.11 2.50
N GLY A 18 8.13 -1.24 1.60
CA GLY A 18 8.23 -1.42 0.16
C GLY A 18 6.96 -2.01 -0.46
N VAL A 19 7.11 -2.53 -1.67
CA VAL A 19 5.99 -3.06 -2.47
C VAL A 19 5.65 -4.50 -2.07
N TYR A 20 4.37 -4.81 -1.99
CA TYR A 20 3.87 -6.18 -1.79
C TYR A 20 2.52 -6.36 -2.46
N VAL A 21 2.15 -7.61 -2.71
CA VAL A 21 0.82 -7.98 -3.22
C VAL A 21 -0.02 -8.46 -2.04
N ASP A 22 -1.15 -7.80 -1.83
CA ASP A 22 -2.15 -8.20 -0.86
C ASP A 22 -3.17 -9.12 -1.53
N HIS A 23 -3.23 -10.38 -1.06
CA HIS A 23 -4.14 -11.41 -1.57
C HIS A 23 -5.42 -11.54 -0.74
N ASP A 24 -5.44 -10.95 0.46
CA ASP A 24 -6.53 -11.06 1.42
C ASP A 24 -7.47 -9.85 1.37
N TYR A 25 -7.10 -8.79 0.64
CA TYR A 25 -7.90 -7.58 0.48
C TYR A 25 -9.22 -7.93 -0.21
N PRO A 26 -10.38 -7.78 0.46
CA PRO A 26 -11.67 -8.17 -0.07
C PRO A 26 -12.14 -7.14 -1.11
N GLN A 27 -11.58 -7.21 -2.31
CA GLN A 27 -12.07 -6.49 -3.49
C GLN A 27 -12.53 -7.49 -4.55
N PRO A 28 -13.61 -7.21 -5.29
CA PRO A 28 -14.11 -8.09 -6.35
C PRO A 28 -13.11 -8.24 -7.51
N ASP A 29 -12.09 -7.37 -7.54
CA ASP A 29 -11.11 -7.26 -8.61
C ASP A 29 -9.87 -8.15 -8.38
N GLY A 30 -9.80 -8.90 -7.28
CA GLY A 30 -8.67 -9.78 -6.97
C GLY A 30 -7.50 -9.06 -6.26
N PRO A 31 -6.28 -9.65 -6.29
CA PRO A 31 -5.16 -9.20 -5.47
C PRO A 31 -4.74 -7.76 -5.80
N GLN A 32 -4.25 -7.04 -4.80
CA GLN A 32 -3.96 -5.61 -4.90
C GLN A 32 -2.48 -5.34 -4.65
N LEU A 33 -1.88 -4.48 -5.47
CA LEU A 33 -0.53 -3.98 -5.24
C LEU A 33 -0.57 -2.86 -4.20
N MET A 34 0.23 -3.04 -3.14
CA MET A 34 0.39 -2.10 -2.04
C MET A 34 1.83 -1.61 -1.98
N TYR A 35 2.01 -0.39 -1.48
CA TYR A 35 3.32 0.14 -1.13
C TYR A 35 3.30 0.65 0.31
N ASN A 36 4.10 0.06 1.18
CA ASN A 36 4.24 0.51 2.57
C ASN A 36 5.49 1.37 2.73
N HIS A 37 5.30 2.67 2.98
CA HIS A 37 6.38 3.59 3.27
C HIS A 37 6.64 3.68 4.78
N CYS A 38 7.79 3.22 5.23
CA CYS A 38 8.15 3.24 6.66
C CYS A 38 9.00 4.45 7.09
N GLY A 39 9.26 5.40 6.19
CA GLY A 39 9.93 6.65 6.55
C GLY A 39 8.93 7.67 7.09
N ASP A 40 9.45 8.77 7.65
CA ASP A 40 8.65 9.81 8.31
C ASP A 40 8.20 10.94 7.36
N THR A 41 8.69 10.95 6.13
CA THR A 41 8.43 11.98 5.12
C THR A 41 7.77 11.40 3.89
N ASN A 42 7.11 12.23 3.09
CA ASN A 42 6.57 11.79 1.82
C ASN A 42 7.68 11.43 0.82
N VAL A 43 7.47 10.38 0.04
CA VAL A 43 8.40 9.95 -1.02
C VAL A 43 7.69 9.88 -2.36
N THR A 44 8.44 10.16 -3.41
CA THR A 44 8.04 9.81 -4.77
C THR A 44 8.51 8.38 -5.07
N ILE A 45 7.58 7.56 -5.53
CA ILE A 45 7.83 6.22 -6.06
C ILE A 45 7.53 6.20 -7.56
N THR A 46 8.18 5.31 -8.31
CA THR A 46 7.73 4.92 -9.65
C THR A 46 6.92 3.65 -9.53
N VAL A 47 5.80 3.58 -10.24
CA VAL A 47 4.93 2.42 -10.33
C VAL A 47 5.01 1.83 -11.73
N ASP A 48 5.29 0.53 -11.80
CA ASP A 48 5.27 -0.23 -13.04
C ASP A 48 3.85 -0.65 -13.42
N ARG A 49 3.49 -0.37 -14.67
CA ARG A 49 2.27 -0.90 -15.29
C ARG A 49 2.62 -2.05 -16.22
N ILE A 50 1.80 -3.09 -16.25
CA ILE A 50 1.99 -4.19 -17.22
C ILE A 50 1.69 -3.75 -18.66
N ARG A 51 0.86 -2.70 -18.82
CA ARG A 51 0.55 -2.06 -20.09
C ARG A 51 0.52 -0.54 -19.92
N GLY A 52 1.07 0.16 -20.90
CA GLY A 52 1.19 1.61 -20.91
C GLY A 52 2.44 2.11 -20.19
N GLU A 53 2.50 3.42 -19.98
CA GLU A 53 3.65 4.05 -19.34
C GLU A 53 3.62 3.88 -17.82
N ASN A 54 4.82 3.74 -17.26
CA ASN A 54 5.04 3.86 -15.83
C ASN A 54 4.76 5.29 -15.37
N PHE A 55 4.44 5.46 -14.09
CA PHE A 55 4.14 6.78 -13.56
C PHE A 55 4.75 6.97 -12.18
N GLU A 56 5.05 8.22 -11.85
CA GLU A 56 5.45 8.61 -10.51
C GLU A 56 4.22 8.87 -9.64
N LYS A 57 4.29 8.47 -8.37
CA LYS A 57 3.26 8.73 -7.36
C LYS A 57 3.90 9.24 -6.09
N CYS A 58 3.31 10.27 -5.50
CA CYS A 58 3.65 10.69 -4.15
C CYS A 58 2.97 9.77 -3.14
N VAL A 59 3.72 9.25 -2.18
CA VAL A 59 3.20 8.38 -1.11
C VAL A 59 3.62 8.91 0.26
N PRO A 60 2.65 9.08 1.19
CA PRO A 60 2.95 9.45 2.58
C PRO A 60 3.48 8.25 3.37
N PRO A 61 4.00 8.47 4.59
CA PRO A 61 4.22 7.42 5.57
C PRO A 61 3.00 6.51 5.75
N GLY A 62 3.22 5.21 5.78
CA GLY A 62 2.20 4.17 5.89
C GLY A 62 1.90 3.44 4.58
N ILE A 63 0.77 2.72 4.56
CA ILE A 63 0.35 1.87 3.45
C ILE A 63 -0.41 2.70 2.42
N THR A 64 0.07 2.70 1.18
CA THR A 64 -0.60 3.29 0.04
C THR A 64 -1.07 2.20 -0.92
N HIS A 65 -2.36 2.23 -1.26
CA HIS A 65 -2.91 1.43 -2.36
C HIS A 65 -2.42 1.98 -3.70
N ILE A 66 -1.89 1.08 -4.53
CA ILE A 66 -1.42 1.42 -5.87
C ILE A 66 -2.49 1.10 -6.90
N GLY A 67 -3.01 -0.12 -6.87
CA GLY A 67 -4.03 -0.60 -7.78
C GLY A 67 -4.08 -2.12 -7.85
N GLN A 68 -4.87 -2.64 -8.78
CA GLN A 68 -5.06 -4.08 -8.96
C GLN A 68 -3.80 -4.75 -9.54
N TRP A 69 -3.38 -5.86 -8.94
CA TRP A 69 -2.38 -6.75 -9.51
C TRP A 69 -3.04 -7.72 -10.51
N PRO A 70 -2.43 -8.03 -11.68
CA PRO A 70 -1.10 -7.64 -12.14
C PRO A 70 -1.10 -6.38 -13.04
N LEU A 71 -2.19 -5.60 -13.10
CA LEU A 71 -2.20 -4.36 -13.91
C LEU A 71 -1.08 -3.42 -13.48
N TYR A 72 -0.85 -3.35 -12.18
CA TYR A 72 0.34 -2.80 -11.55
C TYR A 72 1.11 -3.95 -10.90
N HIS A 73 2.41 -4.06 -11.13
CA HIS A 73 3.16 -5.25 -10.71
C HIS A 73 4.41 -4.96 -9.88
N ASN A 74 4.86 -3.70 -9.82
CA ASN A 74 6.02 -3.32 -9.02
C ASN A 74 5.97 -1.81 -8.70
N ALA A 75 6.68 -1.42 -7.64
CA ALA A 75 6.86 -0.02 -7.27
C ALA A 75 8.16 0.16 -6.47
N TRP A 76 8.93 1.19 -6.78
CA TRP A 76 10.20 1.45 -6.12
C TRP A 76 10.40 2.93 -5.81
N TYR A 77 11.18 3.18 -4.77
CA TYR A 77 11.54 4.51 -4.32
C TYR A 77 12.38 5.24 -5.37
N VAL A 78 12.08 6.53 -5.58
CA VAL A 78 12.85 7.42 -6.44
C VAL A 78 13.53 8.51 -5.63
N ARG A 79 12.76 9.31 -4.89
CA ARG A 79 13.27 10.49 -4.17
C ARG A 79 12.38 10.92 -3.02
N ASN A 80 12.99 11.55 -2.01
CA ASN A 80 12.33 12.07 -0.82
C ASN A 80 11.75 13.47 -1.02
N ARG A 81 10.96 13.68 -2.08
CA ARG A 81 10.31 14.97 -2.38
C ARG A 81 9.01 14.78 -3.16
N CYS A 82 7.93 15.04 -2.45
CA CYS A 82 6.61 15.46 -2.87
C CYS A 82 5.88 15.89 -1.57
#